data_AF-A0A950GBL8-F1
#
_entry.id   AF-A0A950GBL8-F1
#
_cell.length_a   1.000
_cell.length_b   1.000
_cell.length_c   1.000
_cell.angle_alpha   90.00
_cell.angle_beta   90.00
_cell.angle_gamma   90.00
#
_symmetry.space_group_name_H-M   'P 1'
#
loop_
_entity.id
_entity.type
_entity.pdbx_description
1 polymer ?
#
loop_
_entity_poly.entity_id
_entity_poly.type
_entity_poly.pdbx_seq_one_letter_code
_entity_poly.pdbx_strand_id
1 'polypeptide(L)'
;MTTYTHDTVPTQFVEAQEIRFAYRRFGKTGGVPIVMNIHFRGTMDHWDPAVTDGLARQREVILFDNAGIGASSGETPANVPAMATNASLSSRLSGSARPTS
;
A
#
# COMPACT_ATOMS: atom_id res chain seq x y z
N MET A 1 13.73 -19.27 1.26
CA MET A 1 12.98 -18.06 0.87
C MET A 1 12.52 -17.40 2.16
N THR A 2 12.91 -16.15 2.40
CA THR A 2 12.43 -15.42 3.58
C THR A 2 10.96 -15.06 3.37
N THR A 3 10.10 -15.51 4.26
CA THR A 3 8.70 -15.11 4.27
C THR A 3 8.59 -13.80 5.03
N TYR A 4 8.27 -12.71 4.32
CA TYR A 4 8.03 -11.42 4.95
C TYR A 4 6.68 -11.40 5.70
N THR A 5 6.68 -10.71 6.83
CA THR A 5 5.52 -10.37 7.67
C THR A 5 5.34 -8.86 7.70
N HIS A 6 4.25 -8.37 8.30
CA HIS A 6 4.00 -6.95 8.54
C HIS A 6 5.22 -6.20 9.07
N ASP A 7 5.89 -6.77 10.07
CA ASP A 7 7.02 -6.13 10.78
C ASP A 7 8.36 -6.27 10.06
N THR A 8 8.51 -7.27 9.19
CA THR A 8 9.80 -7.63 8.58
C THR A 8 9.89 -7.25 7.10
N VAL A 9 8.75 -6.95 6.45
CA VAL A 9 8.73 -6.51 5.06
C VAL A 9 9.38 -5.11 4.95
N PRO A 10 10.33 -4.92 4.01
CA PRO A 10 10.93 -3.60 3.82
C PRO A 10 9.92 -2.63 3.21
N THR A 11 9.98 -1.36 3.66
CA THR A 11 9.29 -0.26 2.98
C THR A 11 9.94 0.00 1.61
N GLN A 12 9.10 0.05 0.58
CA GLN A 12 9.44 0.38 -0.79
C GLN A 12 8.83 1.73 -1.18
N PHE A 13 9.28 2.29 -2.30
CA PHE A 13 8.82 3.60 -2.77
C PHE A 13 8.53 3.58 -4.27
N VAL A 14 7.56 4.37 -4.68
CA VAL A 14 7.22 4.59 -6.08
C VAL A 14 6.85 6.05 -6.33
N GLU A 15 7.31 6.60 -7.46
CA GLU A 15 7.10 8.00 -7.83
C GLU A 15 5.89 8.14 -8.77
N ALA A 16 4.97 9.05 -8.46
CA ALA A 16 3.85 9.41 -9.33
C ALA A 16 3.40 10.85 -9.08
N GLN A 17 3.18 11.63 -10.15
CA GLN A 17 2.71 13.02 -10.04
C GLN A 17 3.51 13.84 -9.01
N GLU A 18 4.85 13.72 -9.04
CA GLU A 18 5.78 14.40 -8.12
C GLU A 18 5.63 13.99 -6.64
N ILE A 19 4.86 12.94 -6.36
CA ILE A 19 4.68 12.34 -5.04
C ILE A 19 5.42 11.00 -5.00
N ARG A 20 6.27 10.86 -3.98
CA ARG A 20 6.93 9.61 -3.62
C ARG A 20 6.04 8.87 -2.64
N PHE A 21 5.36 7.82 -3.11
CA PHE A 21 4.50 6.98 -2.29
C PHE A 21 5.31 5.87 -1.61
N ALA A 22 5.21 5.76 -0.29
CA ALA A 22 5.71 4.63 0.48
C ALA A 22 4.70 3.47 0.47
N TYR A 23 5.18 2.25 0.32
CA TYR A 23 4.34 1.05 0.37
C TYR A 23 5.12 -0.18 0.87
N ARG A 24 4.39 -1.19 1.34
CA ARG A 24 4.90 -2.53 1.67
C ARG A 24 4.10 -3.56 0.89
N ARG A 25 4.77 -4.55 0.30
CA ARG A 25 4.16 -5.62 -0.50
C ARG A 25 4.67 -6.98 -0.05
N PHE A 26 3.77 -7.86 0.38
CA PHE A 26 4.13 -9.19 0.93
C PHE A 26 2.95 -10.18 0.84
N GLY A 27 3.21 -11.45 1.18
CA GLY A 27 2.21 -12.52 1.14
C GLY A 27 2.21 -13.33 -0.16
N LYS A 28 1.13 -14.08 -0.38
CA LYS A 28 1.02 -15.06 -1.48
C LYS A 28 0.73 -14.39 -2.83
N THR A 29 1.71 -14.40 -3.72
CA THR A 29 1.62 -13.85 -5.08
C THR A 29 0.82 -14.75 -6.04
N GLY A 30 0.43 -14.21 -7.21
CA GLY A 30 -0.21 -14.98 -8.29
C GLY A 30 -1.72 -14.81 -8.42
N GLY A 31 -2.34 -13.99 -7.55
CA GLY A 31 -3.74 -13.57 -7.66
C GLY A 31 -3.87 -12.05 -7.62
N VAL A 32 -5.11 -11.54 -7.60
CA VAL A 32 -5.35 -10.10 -7.43
C VAL A 32 -4.90 -9.68 -6.01
N PRO A 33 -4.06 -8.66 -5.84
CA PRO A 33 -3.63 -8.22 -4.51
C PRO A 33 -4.75 -7.49 -3.75
N ILE A 34 -4.61 -7.43 -2.43
CA ILE A 34 -5.44 -6.60 -1.55
C ILE A 34 -4.69 -5.31 -1.28
N VAL A 35 -5.25 -4.17 -1.70
CA VAL A 35 -4.70 -2.84 -1.40
C VAL A 35 -5.41 -2.27 -0.18
N MET A 36 -4.66 -2.00 0.88
CA MET A 36 -5.22 -1.53 2.15
C MET A 36 -5.03 -0.02 2.31
N ASN A 37 -6.14 0.69 2.49
CA ASN A 37 -6.17 2.13 2.77
C ASN A 37 -6.33 2.35 4.27
N ILE A 38 -5.40 3.09 4.88
CA ILE A 38 -5.43 3.37 6.31
C ILE A 38 -6.55 4.37 6.67
N HIS A 39 -6.99 4.33 7.93
CA HIS A 39 -7.96 5.26 8.50
C HIS A 39 -7.35 6.63 8.83
N PHE A 40 -8.18 7.57 9.25
CA PHE A 40 -7.78 8.96 9.53
C PHE A 40 -6.56 9.05 10.46
N ARG A 41 -5.52 9.78 9.99
CA ARG A 41 -4.21 9.99 10.66
C ARG A 41 -3.35 8.74 10.87
N GLY A 42 -3.76 7.57 10.39
CA GLY A 42 -2.92 6.38 10.44
C GLY A 42 -1.87 6.35 9.33
N THR A 43 -0.89 5.48 9.51
CA THR A 43 0.14 5.08 8.52
C THR A 43 0.07 3.56 8.34
N MET A 44 0.82 3.01 7.39
CA MET A 44 0.92 1.55 7.19
C MET A 44 1.33 0.77 8.46
N ASP A 45 2.04 1.39 9.42
CA ASP A 45 2.45 0.79 10.69
C ASP A 45 1.29 0.63 11.70
N HIS A 46 0.15 1.29 11.47
CA HIS A 46 -1.00 1.25 12.39
C HIS A 46 -1.96 0.10 12.11
N TRP A 47 -1.69 -0.73 11.09
CA TRP A 47 -2.44 -1.97 10.89
C TRP A 47 -2.03 -3.03 11.91
N ASP A 48 -3.00 -3.76 12.46
CA ASP A 48 -2.72 -4.93 13.29
C ASP A 48 -1.96 -6.00 12.47
N PRO A 49 -0.74 -6.42 12.89
CA PRO A 49 0.01 -7.49 12.24
C PRO A 49 -0.79 -8.78 12.10
N ALA A 50 -1.62 -9.14 13.08
CA ALA A 50 -2.44 -10.36 13.03
C ALA A 50 -3.43 -10.34 11.85
N VAL A 51 -3.96 -9.16 11.51
CA VAL A 51 -4.86 -8.98 10.36
C VAL A 51 -4.06 -9.07 9.06
N THR A 52 -3.01 -8.28 8.94
CA THR A 52 -2.26 -8.18 7.67
C THR A 52 -1.49 -9.46 7.34
N ASP A 53 -0.86 -10.10 8.33
CA ASP A 53 -0.22 -11.41 8.17
C ASP A 53 -1.25 -12.52 7.92
N GLY A 54 -2.43 -12.43 8.55
CA GLY A 54 -3.54 -13.35 8.30
C GLY A 54 -3.99 -13.33 6.84
N LEU A 55 -4.17 -12.13 6.27
CA LEU A 55 -4.51 -11.93 4.86
C LEU A 55 -3.36 -12.38 3.94
N ALA A 56 -2.11 -12.06 4.31
CA ALA A 56 -0.91 -12.37 3.54
C ALA A 56 -0.72 -13.88 3.29
N ARG A 57 -1.27 -14.75 4.16
CA ARG A 57 -1.23 -16.21 3.99
C ARG A 57 -1.96 -16.69 2.73
N GLN A 58 -3.01 -15.99 2.32
CA GLN A 58 -3.86 -16.41 1.19
C GLN A 58 -3.70 -15.53 -0.03
N ARG A 59 -3.34 -14.26 0.16
CA ARG A 59 -3.29 -13.24 -0.90
C ARG A 59 -2.10 -12.34 -0.69
N GLU A 60 -1.69 -11.71 -1.77
CA GLU A 60 -0.73 -10.62 -1.69
C GLU A 60 -1.41 -9.39 -1.08
N VAL A 61 -0.72 -8.77 -0.13
CA VAL A 61 -1.15 -7.58 0.60
C VAL A 61 -0.24 -6.42 0.23
N ILE A 62 -0.85 -5.28 -0.06
CA ILE A 62 -0.18 -4.01 -0.32
C ILE A 62 -0.71 -2.98 0.68
N LEU A 63 0.16 -2.58 1.60
CA LEU A 63 -0.06 -1.43 2.48
C LEU A 63 0.58 -0.22 1.82
N PHE A 64 -0.09 0.93 1.82
CA PHE A 64 0.51 2.16 1.30
C PHE A 64 0.15 3.37 2.16
N ASP A 65 1.05 4.33 2.20
CA ASP A 65 0.79 5.65 2.76
C ASP A 65 0.36 6.60 1.63
N ASN A 66 -0.77 7.31 1.81
CA ASN A 66 -1.21 8.31 0.83
C ASN A 66 -0.31 9.56 0.85
N ALA A 67 -0.49 10.49 -0.10
CA ALA A 67 0.29 11.72 -0.18
C ALA A 67 0.27 12.49 1.15
N GLY A 68 1.46 12.92 1.60
CA GLY A 68 1.66 13.61 2.86
C GLY A 68 1.42 12.79 4.14
N ILE A 69 1.27 11.46 4.03
CA ILE A 69 1.05 10.56 5.17
C ILE A 69 2.30 9.68 5.37
N GLY A 70 2.68 9.46 6.63
CA GLY A 70 3.73 8.51 6.99
C GLY A 70 5.06 8.78 6.27
N ALA A 71 5.53 7.79 5.50
CA ALA A 71 6.78 7.91 4.75
C ALA A 71 6.61 8.45 3.31
N SER A 72 5.38 8.79 2.90
CA SER A 72 5.11 9.40 1.59
C SER A 72 5.38 10.91 1.59
N SER A 73 5.87 11.43 0.47
CA SER A 73 6.05 12.88 0.28
C SER A 73 4.73 13.59 -0.11
N GLY A 74 4.82 14.89 -0.38
CA GLY A 74 3.68 15.71 -0.82
C GLY A 74 2.80 16.18 0.33
N GLU A 75 1.59 16.65 -0.01
CA GLU A 75 0.63 17.16 0.96
C GLU A 75 -0.63 16.29 1.01
N THR A 76 -1.21 16.16 2.20
CA THR A 76 -2.48 15.46 2.37
C THR A 76 -3.59 16.20 1.63
N PRO A 77 -4.28 15.56 0.66
CA PRO A 77 -5.35 16.22 -0.07
C PRO A 77 -6.52 16.61 0.84
N ALA A 78 -7.16 17.74 0.57
CA ALA A 78 -8.28 18.24 1.37
C ALA A 78 -9.61 17.49 1.11
N ASN A 79 -9.65 16.51 0.20
CA ASN A 79 -10.87 15.80 -0.18
C ASN A 79 -10.63 14.32 -0.53
N VAL A 80 -11.66 13.51 -0.32
CA VAL A 80 -11.64 12.04 -0.55
C VAL A 80 -11.39 11.65 -2.02
N PRO A 81 -11.98 12.32 -3.03
CA PRO A 81 -11.71 11.98 -4.44
C PRO A 81 -10.23 12.09 -4.83
N ALA A 82 -9.53 13.12 -4.35
CA ALA A 82 -8.09 13.26 -4.56
C ALA A 82 -7.31 12.14 -3.86
N MET A 83 -7.68 11.78 -2.62
CA MET A 83 -7.09 10.63 -1.93
C MET A 83 -7.28 9.31 -2.70
N ALA A 84 -8.47 9.08 -3.29
CA ALA A 84 -8.77 7.91 -4.10
C ALA A 84 -7.96 7.88 -5.40
N THR A 85 -7.73 9.05 -6.01
CA THR A 85 -6.89 9.18 -7.21
C THR A 85 -5.47 8.75 -6.91
N ASN A 86 -4.88 9.24 -5.81
CA ASN A 86 -3.55 8.84 -5.36
C ASN A 86 -3.45 7.34 -5.07
N ALA A 87 -4.46 6.76 -4.41
CA ALA A 87 -4.50 5.32 -4.17
C ALA A 87 -4.47 4.51 -5.48
N SER A 88 -5.22 4.97 -6.49
CA SER A 88 -5.26 4.32 -7.80
C SER A 88 -3.92 4.43 -8.56
N LEU A 89 -3.22 5.56 -8.44
CA LEU A 89 -1.91 5.79 -9.05
C LEU A 89 -0.85 4.88 -8.41
N SER A 90 -0.77 4.90 -7.08
CA SER A 90 0.15 4.06 -6.32
C SER A 90 -0.06 2.57 -6.62
N SER A 91 -1.30 2.09 -6.63
CA SER A 91 -1.63 0.68 -6.93
C SER A 91 -1.19 0.24 -8.34
N ARG A 92 -1.33 1.11 -9.35
CA ARG A 92 -0.89 0.80 -10.72
C ARG A 92 0.63 0.66 -10.79
N LEU A 93 1.35 1.54 -10.11
CA LEU A 93 2.81 1.62 -10.21
C LEU A 93 3.51 0.62 -9.29
N SER A 94 2.87 0.21 -8.20
CA SER A 94 3.36 -0.88 -7.35
C SER A 94 3.16 -2.27 -7.98
N GLY A 95 2.59 -2.34 -9.19
CA GLY A 95 2.37 -3.57 -9.95
C GLY A 95 1.15 -4.36 -9.50
N SER A 96 0.12 -3.67 -9.00
CA SER A 96 -1.12 -4.25 -8.48
C SER A 96 -2.33 -4.14 -9.42
N ALA A 97 -2.17 -3.54 -10.60
CA ALA A 97 -3.24 -3.41 -11.57
C ALA A 97 -3.75 -4.79 -12.05
N ARG A 98 -5.08 -4.92 -12.16
CA ARG A 98 -5.74 -6.07 -12.78
C ARG A 98 -5.25 -6.19 -14.24
N PRO A 99 -4.93 -7.40 -14.75
CA PRO A 99 -4.75 -7.57 -16.19
C PRO A 99 -6.02 -7.07 -16.89
N THR A 100 -5.88 -6.10 -17.78
CA THR A 100 -6.98 -5.70 -18.66
C THR A 100 -7.23 -6.86 -19.61
N SER A 101 -8.32 -7.58 -19.38
CA SER A 101 -8.92 -8.51 -20.35
C SER A 101 -9.48 -7.75 -21.54
#